data_AF-A0A1G4J6U3-F1
#
_entry.id   AF-A0A1G4J6U3-F1
#
_cell.length_a   1.000
_cell.length_b   1.000
_cell.length_c   1.000
_cell.angle_alpha   90.00
_cell.angle_beta   90.00
_cell.angle_gamma   90.00
#
_symmetry.space_group_name_H-M   'P 1'
#
loop_
_entity.id
_entity.type
_entity.pdbx_description
1 polymer ?
#
loop_
_entity_poly.entity_id
_entity_poly.type
_entity_poly.pdbx_seq_one_letter_code
_entity_poly.pdbx_strand_id
1 'polypeptide(L)'
;MSDKQRQQQLFQVMKQKHLGLGTEGTTSDEWLTHVHRDTYYSLASHNAMLEYLALAQNDQSKRITELRLLERMSQDLSNKRKQDEA
;
A
#
# COMPACT_ATOMS: atom_id res chain seq x y z
N MET A 1 -7.47 32.88 -13.52
CA MET A 1 -7.54 31.60 -14.27
C MET A 1 -6.18 30.92 -14.43
N SER A 2 -5.06 31.67 -14.52
CA SER A 2 -3.70 31.10 -14.59
C SER A 2 -3.28 30.31 -13.34
N ASP A 3 -3.56 30.81 -12.14
CA ASP A 3 -3.13 30.14 -10.90
C ASP A 3 -3.78 28.77 -10.69
N LYS A 4 -5.04 28.60 -11.11
CA LYS A 4 -5.74 27.31 -11.04
C LYS A 4 -5.07 26.27 -11.93
N GLN A 5 -4.66 26.66 -13.14
CA GLN A 5 -3.94 25.77 -14.06
C GLN A 5 -2.55 25.41 -13.51
N ARG A 6 -1.85 26.39 -12.93
CA ARG A 6 -0.57 26.15 -12.24
C ARG A 6 -0.74 25.17 -11.07
N GLN A 7 -1.78 25.34 -10.25
CA GLN A 7 -2.09 24.42 -9.15
C GLN A 7 -2.37 22.99 -9.64
N GLN A 8 -3.13 22.84 -10.73
CA GLN A 8 -3.40 21.53 -11.33
C GLN A 8 -2.10 20.86 -11.81
N GLN A 9 -1.23 21.59 -12.49
CA GLN A 9 0.06 21.05 -12.95
C GLN A 9 0.95 20.62 -11.77
N LEU A 10 1.05 21.45 -10.73
CA LEU A 10 1.80 21.10 -9.52
C LEU A 10 1.22 19.87 -8.83
N PHE A 11 -0.11 19.76 -8.77
CA PHE A 11 -0.78 18.60 -8.20
C PHE A 11 -0.45 17.31 -8.97
N GLN A 12 -0.45 17.35 -10.31
CA GLN A 12 -0.08 16.18 -11.12
C GLN A 12 1.36 15.73 -10.86
N VAL A 13 2.29 16.69 -10.72
CA VAL A 13 3.68 16.38 -10.35
C VAL A 13 3.77 15.75 -8.95
N MET A 14 3.01 16.27 -7.98
CA MET A 14 2.98 15.69 -6.63
C MET A 14 2.38 14.28 -6.63
N LYS A 15 1.30 14.05 -7.38
CA LYS A 15 0.66 12.74 -7.51
C LYS A 15 1.59 11.68 -8.11
N GLN A 16 2.49 12.08 -9.02
CA GLN A 16 3.51 11.18 -9.56
C GLN A 16 4.63 10.86 -8.57
N LYS A 17 5.04 11.84 -7.75
CA LYS A 17 6.12 11.67 -6.76
C LYS A 17 5.67 10.89 -5.53
N HIS A 18 4.45 11.13 -5.09
CA HIS A 18 3.90 10.58 -3.86
C HIS A 18 2.72 9.68 -4.24
N LEU A 19 2.98 8.37 -4.28
CA LEU A 19 1.93 7.39 -4.54
C LEU A 19 0.88 7.45 -3.41
N GLY A 20 -0.40 7.29 -3.77
CA GLY A 20 -1.50 7.34 -2.80
C GLY A 20 -2.09 8.73 -2.56
N LEU A 21 -1.69 9.78 -3.30
CA LEU A 21 -2.40 11.06 -3.26
C LEU A 21 -3.82 10.90 -3.80
N GLY A 22 -4.79 11.07 -2.90
CA GLY A 22 -6.20 11.07 -3.21
C GLY A 22 -6.63 12.27 -4.06
N THR A 23 -7.69 12.06 -4.81
CA THR A 23 -8.47 13.07 -5.53
C THR A 23 -9.92 13.00 -5.08
N GLU A 24 -10.73 13.99 -5.45
CA GLU A 24 -12.17 13.99 -5.16
C GLU A 24 -12.90 12.71 -5.62
N GLY A 25 -12.42 12.08 -6.70
CA GLY A 25 -12.96 10.84 -7.23
C GLY A 25 -12.31 9.56 -6.70
N THR A 26 -11.46 9.63 -5.67
CA THR A 26 -10.78 8.44 -5.12
C THR A 26 -11.80 7.53 -4.44
N THR A 27 -11.85 6.28 -4.88
CA THR A 27 -12.78 5.28 -4.33
C THR A 27 -12.28 4.77 -2.97
N SER A 28 -13.20 4.25 -2.16
CA SER A 28 -12.84 3.60 -0.89
C SER A 28 -11.83 2.48 -1.09
N ASP A 29 -11.96 1.73 -2.18
CA ASP A 29 -11.14 0.56 -2.47
C ASP A 29 -9.71 0.94 -2.88
N GLU A 30 -9.57 2.00 -3.70
CA GLU A 30 -8.27 2.57 -4.05
C GLU A 30 -7.56 3.07 -2.80
N TRP A 31 -8.27 3.82 -1.94
CA TRP A 31 -7.71 4.33 -0.69
C TRP A 31 -7.27 3.21 0.25
N LEU A 32 -8.14 2.21 0.49
CA LEU A 32 -7.79 1.05 1.32
C LEU A 32 -6.58 0.30 0.75
N THR A 33 -6.49 0.11 -0.57
CA THR A 33 -5.36 -0.57 -1.20
C THR A 33 -4.05 0.16 -0.91
N HIS A 34 -4.04 1.50 -0.97
CA HIS A 34 -2.87 2.29 -0.58
C HIS A 34 -2.52 2.14 0.89
N VAL A 35 -3.51 2.23 1.79
CA VAL A 35 -3.30 2.03 3.25
C VAL A 35 -2.69 0.66 3.54
N HIS A 36 -3.23 -0.40 2.92
CA HIS A 36 -2.70 -1.75 3.10
C HIS A 36 -1.25 -1.88 2.60
N ARG A 37 -0.92 -1.31 1.43
CA ARG A 37 0.46 -1.31 0.92
C ARG A 37 1.42 -0.57 1.85
N ASP A 38 1.03 0.59 2.38
CA ASP A 38 1.86 1.36 3.31
C ASP A 38 2.08 0.61 4.63
N THR A 39 1.05 -0.07 5.15
CA THR A 39 1.19 -0.89 6.35
C THR A 39 2.12 -2.07 6.13
N TYR A 40 1.98 -2.83 5.04
CA TYR A 40 2.86 -3.95 4.73
C TYR A 40 4.31 -3.51 4.52
N TYR A 41 4.54 -2.40 3.81
CA TYR A 41 5.87 -1.84 3.66
C TYR A 41 6.50 -1.44 5.00
N SER A 42 5.73 -0.80 5.87
CA SER A 42 6.20 -0.44 7.22
C SER A 42 6.56 -1.68 8.04
N LEU A 43 5.74 -2.72 7.99
CA LEU A 43 5.98 -3.97 8.70
C LEU A 43 7.21 -4.73 8.16
N ALA A 44 7.44 -4.69 6.85
CA ALA A 44 8.57 -5.37 6.21
C ALA A 44 9.91 -4.62 6.40
N SER A 45 9.90 -3.29 6.32
CA SER A 45 11.12 -2.47 6.38
C SER A 45 11.67 -2.27 7.80
N HIS A 46 10.81 -2.25 8.81
CA HIS A 46 11.23 -2.06 10.20
C HIS A 46 11.58 -3.38 10.88
N ASN A 47 12.88 -3.62 11.11
CA ASN A 47 13.40 -4.86 11.71
C ASN A 47 12.68 -5.30 12.99
N ALA A 48 12.37 -4.38 13.90
CA ALA A 48 11.67 -4.71 15.15
C ALA A 48 10.26 -5.26 14.91
N MET A 49 9.52 -4.70 13.95
CA MET A 49 8.18 -5.19 13.60
C MET A 49 8.24 -6.50 12.82
N LEU A 50 9.21 -6.63 11.91
CA LEU A 50 9.43 -7.86 11.16
C LEU A 50 9.79 -9.03 12.10
N GLU A 51 10.63 -8.78 13.09
CA GLU A 51 10.99 -9.76 14.12
C GLU A 51 9.80 -10.17 14.97
N TYR A 52 9.03 -9.19 15.43
CA TYR A 52 7.81 -9.44 16.19
C TYR A 52 6.83 -10.33 15.40
N LEU A 53 6.61 -10.03 14.12
CA LEU A 53 5.75 -10.83 13.26
C LEU A 53 6.30 -12.23 12.98
N ALA A 54 7.60 -12.35 12.69
CA ALA A 54 8.23 -13.64 12.42
C ALA A 54 8.12 -14.58 13.63
N LEU A 55 8.33 -14.06 14.83
CA LEU A 55 8.17 -14.82 16.08
C LEU A 55 6.71 -15.16 16.35
N ALA A 56 5.79 -14.20 16.17
CA ALA A 56 4.36 -14.44 16.38
C ALA A 56 3.77 -15.49 15.42
N GLN A 57 4.31 -15.58 14.19
CA GLN A 57 3.89 -16.54 13.17
C GLN A 57 4.70 -17.84 13.20
N ASN A 58 5.70 -17.94 14.08
CA ASN A 58 6.64 -19.07 14.17
C ASN A 58 7.31 -19.40 12.82
N ASP A 59 7.66 -18.36 12.06
CA ASP A 59 8.35 -18.50 10.78
C ASP A 59 9.81 -18.90 10.99
N GLN A 60 10.33 -19.77 10.11
CA GLN A 60 11.71 -20.27 10.18
C GLN A 60 12.77 -19.19 9.93
N SER A 61 12.39 -18.08 9.30
CA SER A 61 13.29 -16.97 8.99
C SER A 61 12.52 -15.68 8.76
N LYS A 62 13.09 -14.55 9.19
CA LYS A 62 12.56 -13.20 8.94
C LYS A 62 12.37 -12.92 7.45
N ARG A 63 13.24 -13.51 6.61
CA ARG A 63 13.17 -13.36 5.15
C ARG A 63 11.88 -13.94 4.56
N ILE A 64 11.37 -15.03 5.15
CA ILE A 64 10.11 -15.66 4.71
C ILE A 64 8.94 -14.72 5.03
N THR A 65 8.92 -14.15 6.24
CA THR A 65 7.90 -13.19 6.67
C THR A 65 7.92 -11.94 5.78
N GLU A 66 9.12 -11.42 5.47
CA GLU A 66 9.29 -10.26 4.58
C GLU A 66 8.75 -10.54 3.17
N LEU A 67 9.14 -11.66 2.57
CA LEU A 67 8.65 -12.08 1.25
C LEU A 67 7.12 -12.21 1.22
N ARG A 68 6.54 -12.84 2.26
CA ARG A 68 5.08 -12.97 2.39
C ARG A 68 4.38 -11.62 2.44
N LEU A 69 4.93 -10.64 3.15
CA LEU A 69 4.35 -9.29 3.23
C LEU A 69 4.43 -8.59 1.86
N LEU A 70 5.54 -8.71 1.15
CA LEU A 70 5.71 -8.16 -0.20
C LEU A 70 4.77 -8.82 -1.22
N GLU A 71 4.58 -10.14 -1.16
CA GLU A 71 3.61 -10.86 -1.99
C GLU A 71 2.18 -10.38 -1.74
N ARG A 72 1.83 -10.12 -0.47
CA ARG A 72 0.51 -9.56 -0.11
C ARG A 72 0.29 -8.15 -0.64
N MET A 73 1.33 -7.35 -0.85
CA MET A 73 1.21 -6.02 -1.46
C MET A 73 0.81 -6.07 -2.94
N SER A 74 1.13 -7.16 -3.63
CA SER A 74 0.77 -7.39 -5.04
C SER A 74 -0.70 -7.73 -5.24
N GLN A 75 -1.36 -8.22 -4.19
CA GLN A 75 -2.78 -8.58 -4.24
C GLN A 75 -3.66 -7.35 -3.99
N ASP A 76 -4.34 -6.88 -5.03
CA ASP A 76 -5.33 -5.81 -4.88
C ASP A 76 -6.59 -6.31 -4.17
N LEU A 77 -7.09 -5.54 -3.19
CA LEU A 77 -8.30 -5.88 -2.41
C LEU A 77 -9.55 -6.06 -3.29
N SER A 78 -9.62 -5.33 -4.39
CA SER A 78 -10.66 -5.47 -5.40
C SER A 78 -10.66 -6.87 -6.03
N ASN A 79 -9.48 -7.40 -6.35
CA ASN A 79 -9.34 -8.74 -6.91
C ASN A 79 -9.64 -9.82 -5.86
N LYS A 80 -9.31 -9.56 -4.59
CA LYS A 80 -9.60 -10.48 -3.49
C LYS A 80 -11.09 -10.68 -3.25
N ARG A 81 -11.88 -9.60 -3.16
CA ARG A 81 -13.35 -9.73 -2.99
C ARG A 81 -14.02 -10.49 -4.14
N LYS A 82 -13.56 -10.29 -5.37
CA LYS A 82 -14.07 -11.06 -6.53
C LYS A 82 -13.77 -12.55 -6.46
N GLN A 83 -12.68 -12.95 -5.79
CA GLN A 83 -12.35 -14.36 -5.57
C GLN A 83 -13.17 -14.96 -4.43
N ASP A 84 -13.50 -14.17 -3.40
CA ASP A 84 -14.30 -14.63 -2.25
C ASP A 84 -15.79 -14.80 -2.61
N GLU A 85 -16.27 -14.15 -3.68
CA GLU A 85 -17.65 -14.22 -4.18
C GLU A 85 -17.88 -15.29 -5.27
N ALA A 86 -16.82 -15.96 -5.75
CA ALA A 86 -16.86 -16.97 -6.82
C ALA A 86 -16.73 -18.40 -6.28
#